data_AF-A0A1I5HMV2-F1
#
_entry.id   AF-A0A1I5HMV2-F1
#
_cell.length_a   1.000
_cell.length_b   1.000
_cell.length_c   1.000
_cell.angle_alpha   90.00
_cell.angle_beta   90.00
_cell.angle_gamma   90.00
#
_symmetry.space_group_name_H-M   'P 1'
#
loop_
_entity.id
_entity.type
_entity.pdbx_description
1 polymer ?
#
loop_
_entity_poly.entity_id
_entity_poly.type
_entity_poly.pdbx_seq_one_letter_code
_entity_poly.pdbx_strand_id
1 'polypeptide(L)'
;MIDDMDITNERSYLGKMTKTNEIPAPELVEKTNRFYQIPVFLSHPTSVTMNNLQISFLIRLMNELKKELLFPRTLPNTEQYPESTMTSIRRMVNSSFGMITLNLTRRKVEVIETNGATVYDNDIGKQFWTGSVFSFIEPAMAYQKGLPELFITEADVSEQDVNQQGGIFPFRVLIWDSSKGIDYFFASVEWKEMLQNWAAEVRSGYYIQTRSKYDYIGECQ
;
A
#
# COMPACT_ATOMS: atom_id res chain seq x y z
N MET A 1 33.13 65.32 -18.04
CA MET A 1 33.72 64.13 -18.68
C MET A 1 33.25 62.95 -17.85
N ILE A 2 32.06 62.42 -18.16
CA ILE A 2 31.85 61.12 -18.84
C ILE A 2 32.37 60.03 -17.88
N ASP A 3 31.63 59.60 -16.87
CA ASP A 3 30.31 58.90 -16.85
C ASP A 3 30.28 57.64 -17.71
N ASP A 4 30.50 56.54 -16.97
CA ASP A 4 30.16 55.14 -17.10
C ASP A 4 29.63 54.59 -18.43
N MET A 5 30.36 53.56 -18.88
CA MET A 5 30.13 52.81 -20.09
C MET A 5 28.93 51.88 -19.94
N ASP A 6 27.97 52.17 -20.80
CA ASP A 6 26.77 51.48 -21.24
C ASP A 6 26.89 49.93 -21.33
N ILE A 7 26.08 49.21 -20.55
CA ILE A 7 25.70 47.80 -20.81
C ILE A 7 24.21 47.79 -21.15
N THR A 8 23.87 48.35 -22.30
CA THR A 8 22.58 48.15 -22.97
C THR A 8 22.72 47.06 -24.02
N ASN A 9 22.27 45.85 -23.71
CA ASN A 9 21.54 44.99 -24.65
C ASN A 9 21.19 43.65 -24.00
N GLU A 10 20.00 43.56 -23.40
CA GLU A 10 19.23 42.30 -23.33
C GLU A 10 17.79 42.52 -22.82
N ARG A 11 17.15 43.62 -23.22
CA ARG A 11 15.72 43.88 -22.94
C ARG A 11 14.91 43.85 -24.24
N SER A 12 14.69 42.68 -24.83
CA SER A 12 13.65 42.55 -25.87
C SER A 12 12.87 41.24 -25.97
N TYR A 13 13.02 40.27 -25.06
CA TYR A 13 12.24 39.00 -25.11
C TYR A 13 11.47 38.62 -23.84
N LEU A 14 11.14 39.59 -22.99
CA LEU A 14 10.15 39.35 -21.93
C LEU A 14 8.79 39.88 -22.38
N GLY A 15 8.11 39.07 -23.19
CA GLY A 15 6.66 39.19 -23.37
C GLY A 15 5.99 39.25 -22.00
N LYS A 16 5.06 40.19 -21.84
CA LYS A 16 4.31 40.42 -20.61
C LYS A 16 3.61 39.12 -20.15
N MET A 17 4.24 38.35 -19.27
CA MET A 17 3.54 37.35 -18.48
C MET A 17 2.76 38.11 -17.40
N THR A 18 1.51 38.43 -17.70
CA THR A 18 0.50 38.68 -16.67
C THR A 18 0.45 37.43 -15.81
N LYS A 19 0.90 37.52 -14.55
CA LYS A 19 0.58 36.52 -13.53
C LYS A 19 -0.94 36.50 -13.43
N THR A 20 -1.58 35.54 -14.09
CA THR A 20 -2.92 35.17 -13.69
C THR A 20 -2.78 34.60 -12.29
N ASN A 21 -3.34 35.29 -11.30
CA ASN A 21 -3.63 34.68 -10.00
C ASN A 21 -4.76 33.68 -10.22
N GLU A 22 -4.47 32.61 -10.96
CA GLU A 22 -5.30 31.43 -10.97
C GLU A 22 -5.08 30.77 -9.62
N ILE A 23 -5.97 31.10 -8.67
CA ILE A 23 -6.16 30.31 -7.47
C ILE A 23 -6.49 28.90 -7.99
N PRO A 24 -5.69 27.86 -7.65
CA PRO A 24 -6.00 26.51 -8.06
C PRO A 24 -7.44 26.19 -7.64
N ALA A 25 -8.19 25.49 -8.50
CA ALA A 25 -9.57 25.11 -8.20
C ALA A 25 -9.67 24.58 -6.74
N PRO A 26 -10.68 24.95 -5.95
CA PRO A 26 -10.77 24.58 -4.52
C PRO A 26 -10.54 23.08 -4.25
N GLU A 27 -11.00 22.22 -5.15
CA GLU A 27 -10.80 20.76 -5.10
C GLU A 27 -9.32 20.32 -5.19
N LEU A 28 -8.46 21.11 -5.84
CA LEU A 28 -7.02 20.85 -5.94
C LEU A 28 -6.29 21.27 -4.67
N VAL A 29 -6.76 22.32 -3.99
CA VAL A 29 -6.21 22.77 -2.70
C VAL A 29 -6.59 21.80 -1.57
N GLU A 30 -7.80 21.24 -1.58
CA GLU A 30 -8.23 20.18 -0.64
C GLU A 30 -7.33 18.94 -0.70
N LYS A 31 -6.95 18.48 -1.90
CA LYS A 31 -6.08 17.30 -2.09
C LYS A 31 -4.63 17.50 -1.67
N THR A 32 -4.20 18.74 -1.48
CA THR A 32 -2.83 19.07 -1.04
C THR A 32 -2.68 19.14 0.48
N ASN A 33 -3.78 19.07 1.23
CA ASN A 33 -3.74 19.16 2.68
C ASN A 33 -3.37 17.80 3.28
N ARG A 34 -2.07 17.55 3.44
CA ARG A 34 -1.49 16.36 4.12
C ARG A 34 -2.09 16.10 5.52
N PHE A 35 -2.85 17.03 6.08
CA PHE A 35 -3.55 16.92 7.36
C PHE A 35 -4.76 15.97 7.37
N TYR A 36 -5.24 15.45 6.23
CA TYR A 36 -6.44 14.58 6.20
C TYR A 36 -6.22 13.17 5.63
N GLN A 37 -4.97 12.75 5.38
CA GLN A 37 -4.73 11.41 4.83
C GLN A 37 -4.47 10.39 5.94
N ILE A 38 -5.30 9.35 6.01
CA ILE A 38 -5.21 8.32 7.06
C ILE A 38 -4.06 7.38 6.71
N PRO A 39 -3.05 7.19 7.59
CA PRO A 39 -1.92 6.32 7.29
C PRO A 39 -2.34 4.84 7.29
N VAL A 40 -2.03 4.16 6.19
CA VAL A 40 -2.23 2.71 6.02
C VAL A 40 -0.90 2.05 5.68
N PHE A 41 -0.65 0.87 6.25
CA PHE A 41 0.56 0.12 5.96
C PHE A 41 0.34 -0.70 4.68
N LEU A 42 1.14 -0.44 3.66
CA LEU A 42 1.20 -1.23 2.43
C LEU A 42 2.44 -2.12 2.50
N SER A 43 2.22 -3.36 2.90
CA SER A 43 3.21 -4.42 2.90
C SER A 43 3.39 -4.96 1.49
N HIS A 44 4.64 -5.08 1.05
CA HIS A 44 4.99 -5.68 -0.22
C HIS A 44 6.41 -6.25 -0.16
N PRO A 45 6.78 -7.20 -1.05
CA PRO A 45 8.16 -7.63 -1.19
C PRO A 45 9.06 -6.45 -1.55
N THR A 46 10.31 -6.44 -1.09
CA THR A 46 11.27 -5.38 -1.44
C THR A 46 11.34 -5.17 -2.95
N SER A 47 11.38 -3.91 -3.39
CA SER A 47 11.33 -3.52 -4.82
C SER A 47 12.39 -4.20 -5.69
N VAL A 48 13.60 -4.42 -5.15
CA VAL A 48 14.69 -5.14 -5.85
C VAL A 48 14.31 -6.59 -6.20
N THR A 49 13.31 -7.15 -5.51
CA THR A 49 12.84 -8.53 -5.75
C THR A 49 11.54 -8.61 -6.52
N MET A 50 11.06 -7.48 -7.06
CA MET A 50 9.86 -7.41 -7.90
C MET A 50 10.25 -7.17 -9.35
N ASN A 51 9.46 -7.73 -10.28
CA ASN A 51 9.60 -7.42 -11.71
C ASN A 51 8.84 -6.11 -12.08
N ASN A 52 9.04 -5.62 -13.30
CA ASN A 52 8.45 -4.35 -13.76
C ASN A 52 6.91 -4.34 -13.73
N LEU A 53 6.27 -5.49 -13.97
CA LEU A 53 4.81 -5.61 -13.94
C LEU A 53 4.31 -5.49 -12.50
N GLN A 54 4.93 -6.19 -11.56
CA GLN A 54 4.66 -6.11 -10.12
C GLN A 54 4.88 -4.70 -9.56
N ILE A 55 5.96 -4.03 -9.97
CA ILE A 55 6.21 -2.63 -9.59
C ILE A 55 5.10 -1.72 -10.12
N SER A 56 4.69 -1.91 -11.38
CA SER A 56 3.60 -1.14 -11.99
C SER A 56 2.26 -1.38 -11.28
N PHE A 57 2.00 -2.62 -10.86
CA PHE A 57 0.83 -2.97 -10.04
C PHE A 57 0.87 -2.25 -8.68
N LEU A 58 2.00 -2.28 -7.99
CA LEU A 58 2.19 -1.57 -6.71
C LEU A 58 1.94 -0.06 -6.86
N ILE A 59 2.52 0.58 -7.87
CA ILE A 59 2.32 2.01 -8.13
C ILE A 59 0.84 2.31 -8.40
N ARG A 60 0.18 1.47 -9.21
CA ARG A 60 -1.25 1.64 -9.48
C ARG A 60 -2.08 1.48 -8.21
N LEU A 61 -1.80 0.49 -7.37
CA LEU A 61 -2.45 0.29 -6.08
C LEU A 61 -2.29 1.51 -5.18
N MET A 62 -1.07 2.05 -5.04
CA MET A 62 -0.82 3.27 -4.27
C MET A 62 -1.66 4.45 -4.76
N ASN A 63 -1.88 4.57 -6.07
CA ASN A 63 -2.71 5.62 -6.65
C ASN A 63 -4.20 5.40 -6.36
N GLU A 64 -4.71 4.17 -6.38
CA GLU A 64 -6.09 3.87 -5.97
C GLU A 64 -6.32 4.23 -4.49
N LEU A 65 -5.38 3.90 -3.60
CA LEU A 65 -5.47 4.26 -2.18
C LEU A 65 -5.49 5.77 -1.95
N LYS A 66 -4.67 6.52 -2.69
CA LYS A 66 -4.64 7.98 -2.62
C LYS A 66 -5.94 8.62 -3.09
N LYS A 67 -6.64 8.04 -4.07
CA LYS A 67 -7.98 8.51 -4.49
C LYS A 67 -9.00 8.38 -3.35
N GLU A 68 -8.82 7.38 -2.50
CA GLU A 68 -9.60 7.18 -1.28
C GLU A 68 -9.11 8.01 -0.07
N LEU A 69 -8.20 8.98 -0.27
CA LEU A 69 -7.62 9.79 0.80
C LEU A 69 -6.89 8.94 1.87
N LEU A 70 -6.45 7.74 1.51
CA LEU A 70 -5.61 6.90 2.34
C LEU A 70 -4.16 7.10 1.94
N PHE A 71 -3.27 7.19 2.94
CA PHE A 71 -1.84 7.42 2.73
C PHE A 71 -1.07 6.09 2.85
N PRO A 72 -0.74 5.44 1.72
CA PRO A 72 0.03 4.20 1.77
C PRO A 72 1.46 4.48 2.20
N ARG A 73 1.87 3.82 3.28
CA ARG A 73 3.24 3.82 3.80
C ARG A 73 3.84 2.43 3.65
N THR A 74 5.11 2.34 3.31
CA THR A 74 5.80 1.12 2.93
C THR A 74 7.19 1.09 3.56
N LEU A 75 7.68 -0.11 3.91
CA LEU A 75 9.08 -0.32 4.28
C LEU A 75 9.82 -1.00 3.13
N PRO A 76 11.07 -0.61 2.81
CA PRO A 76 11.79 0.59 3.27
C PRO A 76 11.57 1.82 2.36
N ASN A 77 10.57 1.80 1.46
CA ASN A 77 10.51 2.77 0.36
C ASN A 77 10.05 4.16 0.80
N THR A 78 9.00 4.28 1.62
CA THR A 78 8.51 5.59 2.12
C THR A 78 8.91 5.86 3.55
N GLU A 79 9.18 4.81 4.33
CA GLU A 79 9.54 4.87 5.74
C GLU A 79 10.85 4.12 5.94
N GLN A 80 11.78 4.72 6.68
CA GLN A 80 13.04 4.11 7.07
C GLN A 80 13.28 4.41 8.53
N TYR A 81 13.59 3.38 9.30
CA TYR A 81 13.87 3.52 10.71
C TYR A 81 15.21 2.87 11.07
N PRO A 82 15.95 3.41 12.06
CA PRO A 82 17.26 2.88 12.45
C PRO A 82 17.19 1.57 13.25
N GLU A 83 16.00 1.16 13.71
CA GLU A 83 15.83 -0.06 14.51
C GLU A 83 15.87 -1.35 13.67
N SER A 84 15.82 -2.50 14.35
CA SER A 84 15.71 -3.80 13.69
C SER A 84 14.39 -3.93 12.91
N THR A 85 14.41 -4.74 11.83
CA THR A 85 13.26 -4.93 10.92
C THR A 85 11.95 -5.22 11.66
N MET A 86 11.95 -6.10 12.66
CA MET A 86 10.73 -6.44 13.40
C MET A 86 10.21 -5.27 14.24
N THR A 87 11.10 -4.45 14.79
CA THR A 87 10.73 -3.24 15.53
C THR A 87 10.16 -2.19 14.59
N SER A 88 10.75 -2.03 13.41
CA SER A 88 10.26 -1.16 12.33
C SER A 88 8.86 -1.57 11.87
N ILE A 89 8.63 -2.86 11.61
CA ILE A 89 7.32 -3.41 11.25
C ILE A 89 6.31 -3.14 12.38
N ARG A 90 6.67 -3.42 13.64
CA ARG A 90 5.79 -3.14 14.78
C ARG A 90 5.41 -1.66 14.86
N ARG A 91 6.35 -0.75 14.63
CA ARG A 91 6.09 0.70 14.58
C ARG A 91 5.16 1.06 13.42
N MET A 92 5.36 0.48 12.24
CA MET A 92 4.48 0.67 11.08
C MET A 92 3.05 0.24 11.38
N VAL A 93 2.88 -0.96 11.92
CA VAL A 93 1.58 -1.49 12.33
C VAL A 93 0.96 -0.56 13.38
N ASN A 94 1.70 -0.18 14.43
CA ASN A 94 1.19 0.67 15.51
C ASN A 94 0.80 2.08 15.07
N SER A 95 1.47 2.64 14.06
CA SER A 95 1.16 3.99 13.56
C SER A 95 0.18 4.02 12.37
N SER A 96 -0.30 2.86 11.92
CA SER A 96 -1.28 2.74 10.82
C SER A 96 -2.68 2.43 11.34
N PHE A 97 -3.70 2.74 10.54
CA PHE A 97 -5.12 2.47 10.82
C PHE A 97 -5.75 1.41 9.91
N GLY A 98 -4.96 0.90 8.96
CA GLY A 98 -5.31 -0.20 8.09
C GLY A 98 -4.05 -0.80 7.50
N MET A 99 -4.17 -2.02 6.97
CA MET A 99 -3.08 -2.69 6.29
C MET A 99 -3.54 -3.33 4.98
N ILE A 100 -2.69 -3.23 3.96
CA ILE A 100 -2.77 -4.03 2.74
C ILE A 100 -1.49 -4.83 2.60
N THR A 101 -1.60 -6.12 2.32
CA THR A 101 -0.47 -7.01 2.08
C THR A 101 -0.45 -7.50 0.65
N LEU A 102 0.68 -7.32 -0.03
CA LEU A 102 0.95 -7.94 -1.33
C LEU A 102 1.78 -9.21 -1.13
N ASN A 103 1.23 -10.35 -1.56
CA ASN A 103 1.93 -11.61 -1.65
C ASN A 103 2.18 -11.94 -3.13
N LEU A 104 3.35 -11.54 -3.62
CA LEU A 104 3.69 -11.64 -5.05
C LEU A 104 4.64 -12.80 -5.30
N THR A 105 4.64 -13.36 -6.50
CA THR A 105 5.59 -14.39 -6.91
C THR A 105 7.02 -13.85 -6.86
N ARG A 106 7.92 -14.62 -6.23
CA ARG A 106 9.33 -14.22 -6.11
C ARG A 106 10.30 -15.29 -6.55
N ARG A 107 10.10 -16.53 -6.09
CA ARG A 107 11.04 -17.64 -6.32
C ARG A 107 10.26 -18.87 -6.70
N LYS A 108 10.73 -19.57 -7.74
CA LYS A 108 10.26 -20.91 -8.05
C LYS A 108 11.11 -21.91 -7.27
N VAL A 109 10.45 -22.80 -6.54
CA VAL A 109 11.09 -23.82 -5.71
C VAL A 109 10.64 -25.20 -6.16
N GLU A 110 11.48 -26.19 -5.90
CA GLU A 110 11.20 -27.61 -6.11
C GLU A 110 11.44 -28.34 -4.79
N VAL A 111 10.49 -29.19 -4.40
CA VAL A 111 10.63 -30.02 -3.20
C VAL A 111 11.53 -31.20 -3.53
N ILE A 112 12.75 -31.18 -2.99
CA ILE A 112 13.74 -32.26 -3.22
C ILE A 112 13.65 -33.37 -2.18
N GLU A 113 13.17 -33.05 -0.98
CA GLU A 113 13.12 -33.94 0.17
C GLU A 113 12.10 -33.39 1.19
N THR A 114 11.47 -34.27 1.96
CA THR A 114 10.61 -33.92 3.10
C THR A 114 11.17 -34.53 4.39
N ASN A 115 10.64 -34.13 5.54
CA ASN A 115 11.07 -34.66 6.84
C ASN A 115 10.59 -36.12 7.11
N GLY A 116 10.11 -36.84 6.09
CA GLY A 116 9.61 -38.21 6.21
C GLY A 116 8.21 -38.34 6.79
N ALA A 117 7.47 -37.24 6.92
CA ALA A 117 6.07 -37.28 7.28
C ALA A 117 5.21 -37.69 6.06
N THR A 118 4.46 -38.78 6.21
CA THR A 118 3.68 -39.44 5.15
C THR A 118 2.68 -38.54 4.43
N VAL A 119 2.21 -37.49 5.10
CA VAL A 119 1.29 -36.50 4.51
C VAL A 119 1.95 -35.69 3.38
N TYR A 120 3.27 -35.52 3.42
CA TYR A 120 4.03 -34.73 2.46
C TYR A 120 4.86 -35.59 1.48
N ASP A 121 4.80 -36.92 1.57
CA ASP A 121 5.60 -37.80 0.71
C ASP A 121 5.31 -37.59 -0.79
N ASN A 122 4.07 -37.18 -1.11
CA ASN A 122 3.65 -36.87 -2.49
C ASN A 122 4.12 -35.48 -2.99
N ASP A 123 4.74 -34.66 -2.14
CA ASP A 123 5.23 -33.34 -2.55
C ASP A 123 6.61 -33.41 -3.21
N ILE A 124 7.37 -34.50 -3.07
CA ILE A 124 8.70 -34.64 -3.69
C ILE A 124 8.59 -34.51 -5.23
N GLY A 125 9.40 -33.62 -5.82
CA GLY A 125 9.39 -33.26 -7.23
C GLY A 125 8.37 -32.19 -7.61
N LYS A 126 7.51 -31.74 -6.69
CA LYS A 126 6.54 -30.67 -6.94
C LYS A 126 7.26 -29.32 -7.05
N GLN A 127 6.86 -28.54 -8.04
CA GLN A 127 7.37 -27.19 -8.27
C GLN A 127 6.28 -26.15 -8.06
N PHE A 128 6.64 -25.04 -7.41
CA PHE A 128 5.70 -23.96 -7.16
C PHE A 128 6.39 -22.61 -6.92
N TRP A 129 5.64 -21.51 -7.04
CA TRP A 129 6.14 -20.18 -6.71
C TRP A 129 5.90 -19.87 -5.24
N THR A 130 6.88 -19.27 -4.58
CA THR A 130 6.74 -18.75 -3.22
C THR A 130 6.79 -17.22 -3.21
N GLY A 131 6.09 -16.64 -2.22
CA GLY A 131 6.04 -15.22 -1.96
C GLY A 131 7.07 -14.74 -0.93
N SER A 132 6.75 -13.66 -0.23
CA SER A 132 7.59 -13.15 0.86
C SER A 132 7.13 -13.71 2.20
N VAL A 133 8.07 -14.13 3.05
CA VAL A 133 7.75 -14.54 4.44
C VAL A 133 7.12 -13.37 5.22
N PHE A 134 7.54 -12.14 4.94
CA PHE A 134 6.95 -10.94 5.55
C PHE A 134 5.48 -10.74 5.19
N SER A 135 5.04 -11.25 4.02
CA SER A 135 3.63 -11.22 3.64
C SER A 135 2.76 -12.08 4.56
N PHE A 136 3.30 -12.84 5.52
CA PHE A 136 2.52 -13.53 6.55
C PHE A 136 2.76 -12.95 7.95
N ILE A 137 3.99 -12.56 8.27
CA ILE A 137 4.33 -12.00 9.59
C ILE A 137 3.66 -10.65 9.81
N GLU A 138 3.76 -9.75 8.83
CA GLU A 138 3.25 -8.40 8.94
C GLU A 138 1.72 -8.35 9.11
N PRO A 139 0.91 -9.07 8.30
CA PRO A 139 -0.54 -9.13 8.54
C PRO A 139 -0.88 -9.82 9.87
N ALA A 140 -0.16 -10.88 10.28
CA ALA A 140 -0.39 -11.48 11.60
C ALA A 140 -0.21 -10.47 12.75
N MET A 141 0.75 -9.55 12.65
CA MET A 141 0.93 -8.47 13.63
C MET A 141 -0.18 -7.41 13.55
N ALA A 142 -0.63 -7.08 12.34
CA ALA A 142 -1.75 -6.16 12.13
C ALA A 142 -3.07 -6.73 12.68
N TYR A 143 -3.31 -8.03 12.47
CA TYR A 143 -4.45 -8.74 13.01
C TYR A 143 -4.46 -8.71 14.55
N GLN A 144 -3.32 -8.97 15.18
CA GLN A 144 -3.18 -8.89 16.64
C GLN A 144 -3.47 -7.48 17.17
N LYS A 145 -3.16 -6.43 16.40
CA LYS A 145 -3.52 -5.05 16.74
C LYS A 145 -5.02 -4.76 16.49
N GLY A 146 -5.69 -5.56 15.67
CA GLY A 146 -7.07 -5.34 15.24
C GLY A 146 -7.19 -4.30 14.12
N LEU A 147 -6.21 -4.23 13.22
CA LEU A 147 -6.32 -3.38 12.03
C LEU A 147 -7.24 -4.03 10.97
N PRO A 148 -8.03 -3.22 10.24
CA PRO A 148 -8.66 -3.68 9.01
C PRO A 148 -7.60 -4.10 7.99
N GLU A 149 -7.73 -5.31 7.44
CA GLU A 149 -6.73 -5.93 6.57
C GLU A 149 -7.31 -6.31 5.21
N LEU A 150 -6.51 -6.05 4.17
CA LEU A 150 -6.72 -6.55 2.82
C LEU A 150 -5.47 -7.30 2.36
N PHE A 151 -5.64 -8.51 1.85
CA PHE A 151 -4.56 -9.34 1.35
C PHE A 151 -4.74 -9.55 -0.14
N ILE A 152 -3.71 -9.25 -0.93
CA ILE A 152 -3.72 -9.44 -2.37
C ILE A 152 -2.61 -10.41 -2.71
N THR A 153 -2.96 -11.58 -3.24
CA THR A 153 -2.00 -12.59 -3.66
C THR A 153 -1.93 -12.66 -5.18
N GLU A 154 -0.73 -12.83 -5.73
CA GLU A 154 -0.58 -13.18 -7.13
C GLU A 154 -1.02 -14.64 -7.34
N ALA A 155 -1.75 -14.91 -8.42
CA ALA A 155 -2.42 -16.20 -8.66
C ALA A 155 -1.47 -17.39 -8.69
N ASP A 156 -0.24 -17.18 -9.14
CA ASP A 156 0.77 -18.22 -9.27
C ASP A 156 1.45 -18.58 -7.94
N VAL A 157 1.26 -17.78 -6.88
CA VAL A 157 1.87 -18.06 -5.56
C VAL A 157 1.20 -19.29 -4.95
N SER A 158 2.04 -20.26 -4.61
CA SER A 158 1.62 -21.54 -4.04
C SER A 158 0.74 -21.37 -2.82
N GLU A 159 -0.32 -22.16 -2.82
CA GLU A 159 -1.29 -22.24 -1.75
C GLU A 159 -0.89 -23.20 -0.62
N GLN A 160 0.25 -23.90 -0.77
CA GLN A 160 0.51 -25.19 -0.10
C GLN A 160 0.44 -25.20 1.43
N ASP A 161 0.66 -24.08 2.12
CA ASP A 161 0.67 -24.09 3.59
C ASP A 161 -0.40 -23.20 4.27
N VAL A 162 -0.93 -22.17 3.59
CA VAL A 162 -1.83 -21.19 4.24
C VAL A 162 -3.19 -21.06 3.55
N ASN A 163 -3.27 -21.34 2.24
CA ASN A 163 -4.52 -21.30 1.48
C ASN A 163 -5.21 -22.68 1.41
N GLN A 164 -4.45 -23.79 1.34
CA GLN A 164 -5.02 -25.14 1.12
C GLN A 164 -5.75 -25.75 2.33
N GLN A 165 -5.53 -25.29 3.56
CA GLN A 165 -6.20 -25.82 4.77
C GLN A 165 -7.42 -24.98 5.20
N GLY A 166 -8.18 -24.44 4.25
CA GLY A 166 -9.46 -23.78 4.53
C GLY A 166 -9.35 -22.31 4.93
N GLY A 167 -8.29 -21.60 4.50
CA GLY A 167 -8.22 -20.15 4.60
C GLY A 167 -8.31 -19.65 6.05
N ILE A 168 -7.28 -19.90 6.85
CA ILE A 168 -7.18 -19.43 8.24
C ILE A 168 -6.96 -17.90 8.30
N PHE A 169 -6.97 -17.22 7.15
CA PHE A 169 -6.83 -15.78 7.10
C PHE A 169 -8.08 -15.10 7.68
N PRO A 170 -7.97 -14.37 8.79
CA PRO A 170 -9.09 -13.66 9.38
C PRO A 170 -9.46 -12.38 8.60
N PHE A 171 -8.92 -12.22 7.39
CA PHE A 171 -8.97 -11.00 6.59
C PHE A 171 -9.34 -11.30 5.14
N ARG A 172 -9.65 -10.25 4.39
CA ARG A 172 -10.18 -10.35 3.02
C ARG A 172 -9.04 -10.62 2.04
N VAL A 173 -9.21 -11.62 1.18
CA VAL A 173 -8.22 -12.04 0.19
C VAL A 173 -8.72 -11.74 -1.22
N LEU A 174 -7.89 -11.08 -2.03
CA LEU A 174 -8.08 -10.88 -3.46
C LEU A 174 -6.96 -11.59 -4.23
N ILE A 175 -7.30 -12.13 -5.40
CA ILE A 175 -6.33 -12.80 -6.27
C ILE A 175 -6.06 -11.90 -7.47
N TRP A 176 -4.80 -11.55 -7.67
CA TRP A 176 -4.34 -10.86 -8.87
C TRP A 176 -3.69 -11.86 -9.85
N ASP A 177 -4.33 -12.01 -11.01
CA ASP A 177 -3.77 -12.78 -12.13
C ASP A 177 -2.92 -11.85 -13.01
N SER A 178 -1.60 -11.96 -12.89
CA SER A 178 -0.65 -11.12 -13.62
C SER A 178 -0.68 -11.35 -15.13
N SER A 179 -1.20 -12.49 -15.61
CA SER A 179 -1.33 -12.80 -17.04
C SER A 179 -2.41 -11.96 -17.74
N LYS A 180 -3.42 -11.49 -17.00
CA LYS A 180 -4.55 -10.68 -17.51
C LYS A 180 -4.25 -9.17 -17.54
N GLY A 181 -3.09 -8.77 -17.03
CA GLY A 181 -2.69 -7.37 -16.92
C GLY A 181 -3.27 -6.66 -15.69
N ILE A 182 -2.73 -5.47 -15.43
CA ILE A 182 -3.01 -4.69 -14.21
C ILE A 182 -4.43 -4.12 -14.23
N ASP A 183 -4.86 -3.54 -15.35
CA ASP A 183 -6.16 -2.87 -15.42
C ASP A 183 -7.34 -3.84 -15.27
N TYR A 184 -7.18 -5.11 -15.64
CA TYR A 184 -8.21 -6.12 -15.44
C TYR A 184 -8.59 -6.24 -13.94
N PHE A 185 -7.58 -6.26 -13.06
CA PHE A 185 -7.79 -6.30 -11.61
C PHE A 185 -8.46 -5.03 -11.10
N PHE A 186 -7.92 -3.85 -11.43
CA PHE A 186 -8.44 -2.57 -10.90
C PHE A 186 -9.77 -2.14 -11.51
N ALA A 187 -10.15 -2.67 -12.68
CA ALA A 187 -11.46 -2.45 -13.28
C ALA A 187 -12.55 -3.36 -12.69
N SER A 188 -12.15 -4.47 -12.05
CA SER A 188 -13.07 -5.46 -11.50
C SER A 188 -14.03 -4.87 -10.45
N VAL A 189 -15.24 -5.42 -10.41
CA VAL A 189 -16.24 -5.06 -9.39
C VAL A 189 -15.74 -5.46 -8.01
N GLU A 190 -15.14 -6.65 -7.91
CA GLU A 190 -14.58 -7.19 -6.68
C GLU A 190 -13.56 -6.23 -6.03
N TRP A 191 -12.58 -5.73 -6.79
CA TRP A 191 -11.63 -4.74 -6.30
C TRP A 191 -12.33 -3.47 -5.78
N LYS A 192 -13.29 -2.94 -6.56
CA LYS A 192 -13.96 -1.68 -6.22
C LYS A 192 -14.77 -1.80 -4.93
N GLU A 193 -15.59 -2.85 -4.81
CA GLU A 193 -16.39 -3.10 -3.60
C GLU A 193 -15.49 -3.35 -2.39
N MET A 194 -14.44 -4.16 -2.56
CA MET A 194 -13.50 -4.49 -1.52
C MET A 194 -12.75 -3.26 -1.00
N LEU A 195 -12.26 -2.41 -1.90
CA LEU A 195 -11.58 -1.17 -1.55
C LEU A 195 -12.49 -0.24 -0.76
N GLN A 196 -13.74 -0.02 -1.21
CA GLN A 196 -14.67 0.87 -0.53
C GLN A 196 -15.02 0.38 0.87
N ASN A 197 -15.33 -0.91 1.01
CA ASN A 197 -15.65 -1.51 2.31
C ASN A 197 -14.46 -1.43 3.27
N TRP A 198 -13.27 -1.82 2.83
CA TRP A 198 -12.07 -1.74 3.64
C TRP A 198 -11.71 -0.28 3.99
N ALA A 199 -11.83 0.66 3.06
CA ALA A 199 -11.59 2.08 3.33
C ALA A 199 -12.57 2.65 4.37
N ALA A 200 -13.83 2.23 4.35
CA ALA A 200 -14.83 2.63 5.36
C ALA A 200 -14.45 2.12 6.77
N GLU A 201 -13.96 0.88 6.89
CA GLU A 201 -13.47 0.32 8.14
C GLU A 201 -12.24 1.07 8.66
N VAL A 202 -11.28 1.36 7.78
CA VAL A 202 -10.09 2.15 8.12
C VAL A 202 -10.47 3.54 8.63
N ARG A 203 -11.38 4.23 7.95
CA ARG A 203 -11.88 5.56 8.36
C ARG A 203 -12.61 5.50 9.71
N SER A 204 -13.44 4.49 9.91
CA SER A 204 -14.15 4.28 11.18
C SER A 204 -13.18 4.02 12.33
N GLY A 205 -12.19 3.13 12.12
CA GLY A 205 -11.16 2.82 13.09
C GLY A 205 -10.30 4.03 13.44
N TYR A 206 -9.90 4.81 12.43
CA TYR A 206 -9.22 6.10 12.63
C TYR A 206 -10.06 7.04 13.49
N TYR A 207 -11.31 7.31 13.10
CA TYR A 207 -12.20 8.23 13.81
C TYR A 207 -12.39 7.83 15.28
N ILE A 208 -12.63 6.55 15.57
CA ILE A 208 -12.80 6.04 16.94
C ILE A 208 -11.52 6.25 17.77
N GLN A 209 -10.35 5.99 17.19
CA GLN A 209 -9.07 6.05 17.91
C GLN A 209 -8.57 7.49 18.10
N THR A 210 -8.91 8.42 17.22
CA THR A 210 -8.44 9.82 17.28
C THR A 210 -9.47 10.79 17.85
N ARG A 211 -10.69 10.34 18.14
CA ARG A 211 -11.72 11.23 18.74
C ARG A 211 -11.25 11.74 20.10
N SER A 212 -11.54 13.02 20.38
CA SER A 212 -11.34 13.57 21.72
C SER A 212 -12.18 12.78 22.72
N LYS A 213 -11.56 12.37 23.84
CA LYS A 213 -12.26 11.68 24.94
C LYS A 213 -13.37 12.55 25.57
N TYR A 214 -13.39 13.85 25.26
CA TYR A 214 -14.28 14.85 25.85
C TYR A 214 -14.96 15.73 24.79
N ASP A 215 -15.55 15.13 23.75
CA ASP A 215 -16.53 15.87 22.96
C ASP A 215 -17.78 16.10 23.82
N TYR A 216 -17.96 17.34 24.28
CA TYR A 216 -19.21 17.76 24.93
C TYR A 216 -20.33 17.67 23.89
N ILE A 217 -21.18 16.66 24.01
CA ILE A 217 -22.51 16.70 23.41
C ILE A 217 -23.24 17.78 24.20
N GLY A 218 -23.34 18.99 23.64
CA GLY A 218 -24.19 20.01 24.25
C GLY A 218 -25.58 19.41 24.38
N GLU A 219 -26.06 19.26 25.61
CA GLU A 219 -27.46 18.93 25.87
C GLU A 219 -28.27 20.01 25.14
N CYS A 220 -28.97 19.64 24.07
CA CYS A 220 -30.01 20.49 23.52
C CYS A 220 -31.10 20.60 24.59
N GLN A 221 -31.11 21.72 25.29
CA GLN A 221 -32.24 22.18 26.09
C GLN A 221 -33.44 22.50 25.21
#